data_AF-X0X315-F1
#
_entry.id   AF-X0X315-F1
#
_cell.length_a   1.000
_cell.length_b   1.000
_cell.length_c   1.000
_cell.angle_alpha   90.00
_cell.angle_beta   90.00
_cell.angle_gamma   90.00
#
_symmetry.space_group_name_H-M   'P 1'
#
loop_
_entity.id
_entity.type
_entity.pdbx_description
1 polymer ?
#
loop_
_entity_poly.entity_id
_entity_poly.type
_entity_poly.pdbx_seq_one_letter_code
_entity_poly.pdbx_strand_id
1 'polypeptide(L)' 'WSVFQSISEEQPFYLIEDGIVVYFGLYEIAPYTSGIRYFKIPYSLFPIRALSRITARDSGLTEENKVTN' A
#
# COMPACT_ATOMS: atom_id res chain seq x y z
N TRP A 1 1.47 -12.51 25.82
CA TRP A 1 1.03 -12.33 24.42
C TRP A 1 0.67 -10.88 24.23
N SER A 2 1.37 -10.18 23.34
CA SER A 2 1.01 -8.81 22.95
C SER A 2 0.08 -8.87 21.74
N VAL A 3 -0.95 -8.02 21.71
CA VAL A 3 -1.84 -7.91 20.54
C VAL A 3 -1.05 -7.25 19.41
N PHE A 4 -1.02 -7.88 18.23
CA PHE A 4 -0.37 -7.33 17.05
C PHE A 4 -0.91 -5.93 16.72
N GLN A 5 -0.03 -4.96 16.48
CA GLN A 5 -0.39 -3.56 16.18
C GLN A 5 0.01 -3.16 14.76
N SER A 6 1.25 -3.45 14.37
CA SER A 6 1.81 -3.09 13.06
C SER A 6 2.96 -4.01 12.68
N ILE A 7 3.35 -3.98 11.41
CA ILE A 7 4.60 -4.58 10.92
C ILE A 7 5.81 -3.73 11.33
N SER A 8 7.01 -4.31 11.31
CA SER A 8 8.27 -3.56 11.44
C SER A 8 8.64 -2.84 10.14
N GLU A 9 9.55 -1.86 10.23
CA GLU A 9 10.10 -1.16 9.06
C GLU A 9 10.89 -2.11 8.15
N GLU A 10 11.54 -3.12 8.73
CA GLU A 10 12.31 -4.15 8.04
C GLU A 10 11.54 -5.48 7.89
N GLN A 11 10.20 -5.46 7.92
CA GLN A 11 9.41 -6.69 7.85
C GLN A 11 9.73 -7.43 6.54
N PRO A 12 10.10 -8.72 6.59
CA PRO A 12 10.45 -9.46 5.39
C PRO A 12 9.24 -9.67 4.48
N PHE A 13 9.49 -9.58 3.18
CA PHE A 13 8.49 -9.76 2.14
C PHE A 13 9.11 -10.30 0.85
N TYR A 14 8.27 -10.77 -0.07
CA TYR A 14 8.66 -11.07 -1.44
C TYR A 14 7.59 -10.63 -2.43
N LEU A 15 7.97 -10.48 -3.70
CA LEU A 15 7.08 -10.06 -4.78
C LEU A 15 6.51 -11.27 -5.51
N ILE A 16 5.28 -11.14 -5.95
CA ILE A 16 4.61 -12.05 -6.88
C ILE A 16 4.01 -11.23 -8.03
N GLU A 17 3.49 -11.92 -9.05
CA GLU A 17 2.96 -11.31 -10.27
C GLU A 17 1.90 -10.23 -9.98
N ASP A 18 1.02 -10.47 -9.01
CA ASP A 18 -0.13 -9.61 -8.73
C ASP A 18 -0.13 -8.98 -7.33
N GLY A 19 1.03 -8.96 -6.66
CA GLY A 19 1.16 -8.28 -5.37
C GLY A 19 2.45 -8.52 -4.60
N ILE A 20 2.40 -8.14 -3.33
CA ILE A 20 3.47 -8.31 -2.33
C ILE A 20 2.99 -9.33 -1.31
N VAL A 21 3.86 -10.25 -0.87
CA VAL A 21 3.58 -11.14 0.25
C VAL A 21 4.46 -10.77 1.43
N VAL A 22 3.84 -10.32 2.51
CA VAL A 22 4.48 -10.15 3.81
C VAL A 22 4.31 -11.45 4.59
N TYR A 23 5.35 -11.87 5.30
CA TYR A 23 5.27 -13.09 6.11
C TYR A 23 5.84 -12.91 7.51
N PHE A 24 5.33 -13.75 8.42
CA PHE A 24 5.70 -13.79 9.82
C PHE A 24 6.15 -15.21 10.18
N GLY A 25 7.30 -15.32 10.83
CA GLY A 25 7.86 -16.56 11.30
C GLY A 25 7.03 -17.22 12.40
N LEU A 26 7.47 -18.40 12.82
CA LEU A 26 6.84 -19.12 13.92
C LEU A 26 6.87 -18.29 15.20
N TYR A 27 5.76 -18.28 15.95
CA TYR A 27 5.59 -17.54 17.20
C TYR A 27 5.60 -16.01 17.10
N GLU A 28 5.79 -15.42 15.92
CA GLU A 28 5.90 -13.97 15.78
C GLU A 28 4.57 -13.27 16.07
N ILE A 29 3.47 -13.76 15.46
CA ILE A 29 2.12 -13.20 15.65
C ILE A 29 1.06 -14.25 16.01
N ALA A 30 1.43 -15.54 16.04
CA ALA A 30 0.51 -16.65 16.28
C ALA A 30 1.24 -17.87 16.88
N PRO A 31 0.53 -18.78 17.59
CA PRO A 31 1.11 -20.03 18.07
C PRO A 31 1.68 -20.89 16.94
N TYR A 32 2.68 -21.71 17.27
CA TYR A 32 3.35 -22.61 16.32
C TYR A 32 2.43 -23.46 15.45
N THR A 33 1.33 -23.95 16.01
CA THR A 33 0.32 -24.74 15.29
C THR A 33 -0.28 -24.01 14.09
N SER A 34 -0.15 -22.69 14.03
CA SER A 34 -0.61 -21.85 12.91
C SER A 34 0.39 -21.78 11.75
N GLY A 35 1.61 -22.31 11.94
CA GLY A 35 2.71 -22.24 10.97
C GLY A 35 3.20 -20.81 10.70
N ILE A 36 3.96 -20.66 9.62
CA ILE A 36 4.35 -19.35 9.07
C ILE A 36 3.09 -18.69 8.49
N ARG A 37 2.89 -17.40 8.77
CA ARG A 37 1.72 -16.66 8.30
C ARG A 37 2.10 -15.81 7.10
N TYR A 38 1.31 -15.89 6.04
CA TYR A 38 1.52 -15.15 4.80
C TYR A 38 0.31 -14.25 4.53
N PHE A 39 0.58 -13.00 4.15
CA PHE A 39 -0.44 -12.02 3.82
C PHE A 39 -0.10 -11.41 2.46
N LYS A 40 -0.97 -11.68 1.47
CA LYS A 40 -0.85 -11.10 0.14
C LYS A 40 -1.55 -9.73 0.12
N ILE A 41 -0.84 -8.74 -0.39
CA ILE A 41 -1.29 -7.37 -0.60
C ILE A 41 -1.29 -7.12 -2.12
N PRO A 42 -2.46 -7.14 -2.79
CA PRO A 42 -2.55 -6.88 -4.22
C PRO A 42 -2.03 -5.49 -4.61
N TYR A 43 -1.38 -5.39 -5.78
CA TYR A 43 -0.88 -4.09 -6.26
C TYR A 43 -1.98 -3.04 -6.46
N SER A 44 -3.20 -3.49 -6.73
CA SER A 44 -4.38 -2.62 -6.88
C SER A 44 -4.74 -1.83 -5.62
N LEU A 45 -4.27 -2.24 -4.43
CA LEU A 45 -4.48 -1.52 -3.18
C LEU A 45 -3.55 -0.32 -3.02
N PHE A 46 -2.47 -0.21 -3.81
CA PHE A 46 -1.58 0.94 -3.77
C PHE A 46 -2.10 2.03 -4.72
N PRO A 47 -2.58 3.17 -4.19
CA PRO A 47 -3.09 4.23 -5.04
C PRO A 47 -1.96 4.82 -5.88
N ILE A 48 -2.16 4.89 -7.20
CA ILE A 48 -1.27 5.62 -8.10
C ILE A 48 -1.47 7.12 -7.85
N ARG A 49 -0.76 7.67 -6.85
CA ARG A 49 -0.80 9.12 -6.54
C ARG A 49 -0.01 9.98 -7.55
N ALA A 50 0.58 9.39 -8.59
CA ALA A 50 1.45 10.09 -9.53
C ALA A 50 0.71 10.82 -10.66
N LEU A 51 -0.53 10.44 -11.02
CA LEU A 51 -1.18 10.98 -12.22
C LEU A 51 -2.02 12.25 -11.96
N SER A 52 -2.48 12.49 -10.73
CA SER A 52 -3.29 13.68 -10.42
C SER A 52 -2.54 15.02 -10.52
N ARG A 53 -1.21 15.04 -10.36
CA ARG A 53 -0.42 16.28 -10.44
C ARG A 53 -0.01 16.68 -11.85
N ILE A 54 0.05 15.73 -12.78
CA ILE A 54 0.43 16.00 -14.17
C ILE A 54 -0.80 16.48 -14.95
N THR A 55 -1.95 15.80 -14.80
CA THR A 55 -3.18 16.19 -15.50
C THR A 55 -3.69 17.58 -15.10
N ALA A 56 -3.55 17.98 -13.83
CA ALA A 56 -3.96 19.32 -13.38
C ALA A 56 -3.03 20.45 -13.85
N ARG A 57 -1.76 20.14 -14.17
CA ARG A 57 -0.81 21.13 -14.70
C ARG A 57 -0.97 21.33 -16.20
N ASP A 58 -1.40 20.30 -16.92
CA ASP A 58 -1.56 20.33 -18.37
C ASP A 58 -2.98 20.76 -18.81
N SER A 59 -3.96 20.84 -17.89
CA SER A 59 -5.34 21.21 -18.23
C SER A 59 -5.62 22.71 -18.35
N GLY A 60 -4.65 23.60 -18.12
CA GLY A 60 -4.70 25.02 -18.56
C GLY A 60 -5.92 25.86 -18.16
N LEU A 61 -6.78 25.41 -17.24
CA LEU A 61 -7.90 26.19 -16.71
C LEU A 61 -7.41 26.92 -15.46
N THR A 62 -6.84 28.11 -15.66
CA THR A 62 -6.68 29.08 -14.57
C THR A 62 -8.08 29.56 -14.16
N GLU A 63 -8.34 29.65 -12.85
CA GLU A 63 -9.55 30.24 -12.26
C GLU A 63 -9.73 31.75 -12.59
N GLU A 64 -8.93 32.30 -13.49
CA GLU A 64 -8.97 33.70 -13.94
C GLU A 64 -10.10 33.99 -14.94
N ASN A 65 -10.64 32.98 -15.64
CA ASN A 65 -11.69 33.18 -16.66
C ASN A 65 -13.13 33.04 -16.14
N LYS A 66 -13.36 32.98 -14.82
CA LYS A 66 -14.72 32.91 -14.23
C LYS A 66 -15.37 34.26 -13.93
N VAL A 67 -14.68 35.37 -14.17
CA VAL A 67 -15.23 36.72 -14.06
C VAL A 67 -15.09 37.42 -15.40
N THR A 68 -15.87 37.01 -16.40
CA THR A 68 -16.50 37.84 -17.44
C THR A 68 -17.22 36.90 -18.42
N ASN A 69 -18.48 36.56 -18.11
CA ASN A 69 -19.58 36.52 -19.08
C ASN A 69 -20.91 36.45 -18.33
#